data_AF-A0A5J4Y815-F1
#
_entry.id   AF-A0A5J4Y815-F1
#
_cell.length_a   1.000
_cell.length_b   1.000
_cell.length_c   1.000
_cell.angle_alpha   90.00
_cell.angle_beta   90.00
_cell.angle_gamma   90.00
#
_symmetry.space_group_name_H-M   'P 1'
#
loop_
_entity.id
_entity.type
_entity.pdbx_description
1 polymer ?
#
loop_
_entity_poly.entity_id
_entity_poly.type
_entity_poly.pdbx_seq_one_letter_code
_entity_poly.pdbx_strand_id
1 'polypeptide(L)'
;MCTIDKMLIKGIRSFSPDNQNVVEFYKPLTLIVGHNGAGKTLTQKKTALQFKTLDQTLQTFNRDTGQKQALSYRCADIDRIVPSLMGVSKAILENVIFVHQEDSNWPLSDGQTLKKKFDDIFAATKYTKALQEMRKLRTEKTAEVKEFRLRLEHLKTHKDHSTKLKSEIADGQGKDRNYMTQINELDQQAKAYQQTLDEMNVKLTAIADYGDELKQLKTRHEMTAKQNADAFVKLQKAGLAEDLDSTTREEFQTWLESMDEQMAELRRKLGVTERNILSKKQLIEANKAQFTRTAALHKLQACGVIRAAVVLTELTADVKNQGRLAADADNHAHNLTQRDRFMRRIAAQTGIMQLPGNDSNLSSGLVVAFHEALSNKQEALKQSMQQLKESNRTQDDEVGRLIEQVSTESSRVANGLQMKQQQAKQKERQMQQLRGQVEGCAVSRAMLDDINAQDAACKATVERAQDKLQRLNLDAEVAKRQTALDELQRKASALRQERDKLTVAAEGATRLRIKNQEILAKEEQVRALLASNRTKLDNLLGTRGKDLPQPDRLKVLAEQAVARKKTELQASH
;
A
#
# COMPACT_ATOMS: atom_id res chain seq x y z
N MET A 1 -1.72 40.05 53.58
CA MET A 1 -0.30 39.89 53.93
C MET A 1 -0.25 38.83 55.01
N CYS A 2 0.57 37.78 54.88
CA CYS A 2 0.68 36.75 55.92
C CYS A 2 1.53 37.29 57.08
N THR A 3 1.16 36.98 58.32
CA THR A 3 1.92 37.40 59.51
C THR A 3 2.10 36.24 60.47
N ILE A 4 3.25 36.19 61.12
CA ILE A 4 3.48 35.30 62.26
C ILE A 4 3.01 36.05 63.49
N ASP A 5 2.05 35.48 64.23
CA ASP A 5 1.49 36.14 65.42
C ASP A 5 2.04 35.52 66.72
N LYS A 6 2.16 34.18 66.80
CA LYS A 6 2.74 33.48 67.96
C LYS A 6 3.58 32.27 67.52
N MET A 7 4.64 31.97 68.27
CA MET A 7 5.47 30.77 68.12
C MET A 7 5.63 30.08 69.49
N LEU A 8 5.34 28.78 69.54
CA LEU A 8 5.55 27.96 70.74
C LEU A 8 6.79 27.07 70.54
N ILE A 9 7.71 27.11 71.51
CA ILE A 9 8.94 26.34 71.54
C ILE A 9 8.93 25.41 72.76
N LYS A 10 9.19 24.12 72.53
CA LYS A 10 9.26 23.07 73.55
C LYS A 10 10.27 22.01 73.11
N GLY A 11 11.18 21.60 73.99
CA GLY A 11 12.16 20.53 73.71
C GLY A 11 13.21 20.84 72.64
N ILE A 12 13.49 22.11 72.34
CA ILE A 12 14.49 22.51 71.34
C ILE A 12 15.67 23.18 72.04
N ARG A 13 16.85 22.53 71.99
CA ARG A 13 18.13 23.04 72.53
C ARG A 13 18.04 23.40 74.02
N SER A 14 18.10 24.69 74.36
CA SER A 14 18.04 25.22 75.74
C SER A 14 16.61 25.29 76.29
N PHE A 15 15.59 25.10 75.45
CA PHE A 15 14.20 25.05 75.88
C PHE A 15 13.83 23.63 76.32
N SER A 16 13.48 23.48 77.60
CA SER A 16 13.09 22.20 78.22
C SER A 16 11.97 21.49 77.43
N PRO A 17 11.97 20.14 77.38
CA PRO A 17 10.89 19.34 76.82
C PRO A 17 9.65 19.31 77.71
N ASP A 18 9.68 19.85 78.92
CA ASP A 18 8.54 19.88 79.85
C ASP A 18 7.79 21.23 79.75
N ASN A 19 8.54 22.32 79.69
CA ASN A 19 8.01 23.69 79.69
C ASN A 19 7.68 24.22 78.28
N GLN A 20 6.47 24.76 78.11
CA GLN A 20 6.10 25.51 76.90
C GLN A 20 6.59 26.96 77.00
N ASN A 21 7.36 27.41 76.01
CA ASN A 21 7.81 28.79 75.90
C ASN A 21 7.11 29.42 74.70
N VAL A 22 6.40 30.54 74.89
CA VAL A 22 5.63 31.20 73.84
C VAL A 22 6.23 32.57 73.56
N VAL A 23 6.51 32.84 72.28
CA VAL A 23 6.92 34.15 71.76
C VAL A 23 5.73 34.74 70.99
N GLU A 24 5.34 35.95 71.36
CA GLU A 24 4.30 36.71 70.65
C GLU A 24 4.98 37.80 69.80
N PHE A 25 4.57 37.91 68.54
CA PHE A 25 5.15 38.83 67.57
C PHE A 25 4.26 40.06 67.39
N TYR A 26 4.84 41.22 67.68
CA TYR A 26 4.22 42.53 67.58
C TYR A 26 4.58 43.22 66.26
N LYS A 27 3.66 44.07 65.78
CA LYS A 27 3.73 44.78 64.50
C LYS A 27 3.97 46.28 64.77
N PRO A 28 4.88 46.97 64.07
CA PRO A 28 5.75 46.48 63.00
C PRO A 28 7.05 45.82 63.49
N LEU A 29 7.40 45.95 64.77
CA LEU A 29 8.68 45.53 65.34
C LEU A 29 8.49 44.66 66.59
N THR A 30 9.22 43.55 66.67
CA THR A 30 9.37 42.71 67.87
C THR A 30 10.83 42.73 68.29
N LEU A 31 11.13 43.17 69.52
CA LEU A 31 12.49 43.21 70.04
C LEU A 31 12.73 42.05 71.02
N ILE A 32 13.72 41.20 70.73
CA ILE A 32 14.09 40.04 71.57
C ILE A 32 15.48 40.25 72.16
N VAL A 33 15.54 40.49 73.47
CA VAL A 33 16.78 40.78 74.23
C VAL A 33 17.12 39.67 75.22
N GLY A 34 18.36 39.68 75.72
CA GLY A 34 18.86 38.70 76.69
C GLY A 34 20.36 38.40 76.50
N HIS A 35 20.94 37.64 77.42
CA HIS A 35 22.38 37.33 77.43
C HIS A 35 22.80 36.40 76.28
N ASN A 36 24.10 36.31 76.02
CA ASN A 36 24.64 35.34 75.07
C ASN A 36 24.38 33.91 75.58
N GLY A 37 23.97 33.00 74.68
CA GLY A 37 23.52 31.66 75.06
C GLY A 37 22.07 31.56 75.57
N ALA A 38 21.36 32.67 75.81
CA ALA A 38 19.96 32.68 76.30
C ALA A 38 18.90 32.23 75.27
N GLY A 39 19.25 31.42 74.27
CA GLY A 39 18.33 30.88 73.26
C GLY A 39 17.89 31.83 72.14
N LYS A 40 18.32 33.10 72.14
CA LYS A 40 17.93 34.12 71.14
C LYS A 40 18.24 33.73 69.69
N THR A 41 19.41 33.14 69.45
CA THR A 41 19.86 32.66 68.14
C THR A 41 20.01 31.15 68.17
N LEU A 42 19.48 30.45 67.17
CA LEU A 42 19.63 29.01 66.98
C LEU A 42 20.98 28.68 66.27
N THR A 43 22.13 28.99 66.89
CA THR A 43 23.49 28.71 66.35
C THR A 43 23.70 27.23 66.01
N GLN A 44 23.71 26.86 64.73
CA GLN A 44 23.75 25.46 64.31
C GLN A 44 25.21 24.98 64.24
N LYS A 45 25.72 24.34 65.30
CA LYS A 45 27.03 23.65 65.19
C LYS A 45 26.92 22.56 64.13
N LYS A 46 27.64 22.73 63.01
CA LYS A 46 27.83 21.74 61.95
C LYS A 46 28.51 20.49 62.50
N THR A 47 27.73 19.52 62.96
CA THR A 47 28.15 18.13 63.09
C THR A 47 26.94 17.23 62.90
N ALA A 48 27.07 16.16 62.12
CA ALA A 48 25.96 15.36 61.64
C ALA A 48 25.34 14.48 62.74
N LEU A 49 24.47 15.08 63.56
CA LEU A 49 23.56 14.37 64.45
C LEU A 49 22.14 14.43 63.88
N GLN A 50 21.58 13.27 63.56
CA GLN A 50 20.21 13.14 63.06
C GLN A 50 19.23 13.64 64.13
N PHE A 51 18.58 14.77 63.87
CA PHE A 51 17.41 15.18 64.65
C PHE A 51 16.28 14.19 64.37
N LYS A 52 15.87 13.43 65.39
CA LYS A 52 14.53 12.81 65.40
C LYS A 52 13.51 13.92 65.57
N THR A 53 12.85 14.30 64.47
CA THR A 53 11.88 15.39 64.48
C THR A 53 10.65 14.99 65.30
N LEU A 54 10.40 15.71 66.39
CA LEU A 54 9.11 15.69 67.09
C LEU A 54 8.02 16.30 66.22
N ASP A 55 6.76 15.91 66.44
CA ASP A 55 5.61 16.34 65.63
C ASP A 55 5.48 17.87 65.59
N GLN A 56 5.68 18.43 64.40
CA GLN A 56 5.49 19.85 64.14
C GLN A 56 4.03 20.13 63.80
N THR A 57 3.33 20.87 64.65
CA THR A 57 1.93 21.25 64.42
C THR A 57 1.87 22.69 63.91
N LEU A 58 1.26 22.90 62.74
CA LEU A 58 0.99 24.23 62.20
C LEU A 58 -0.46 24.62 62.50
N GLN A 59 -0.68 25.84 62.99
CA GLN A 59 -2.02 26.42 63.13
C GLN A 59 -2.14 27.62 62.20
N THR A 60 -3.17 27.63 61.35
CA THR A 60 -3.46 28.70 60.40
C THR A 60 -4.84 29.29 60.69
N PHE A 61 -5.03 30.56 60.34
CA PHE A 61 -6.37 31.15 60.26
C PHE A 61 -6.85 31.03 58.82
N ASN A 62 -8.01 30.40 58.62
CA ASN A 62 -8.58 30.28 57.29
C ASN A 62 -9.13 31.65 56.84
N ARG A 63 -8.74 32.09 55.64
CA ARG A 63 -9.04 33.43 55.12
C ARG A 63 -10.53 33.64 54.84
N ASP A 64 -11.28 32.57 54.57
CA ASP A 64 -12.67 32.64 54.13
C ASP A 64 -13.67 32.43 55.29
N THR A 65 -13.24 31.73 56.36
CA THR A 65 -14.10 31.45 57.53
C THR A 65 -13.66 32.14 58.82
N GLY A 66 -12.46 32.72 58.87
CA GLY A 66 -11.88 33.35 60.06
C GLY A 66 -11.53 32.37 61.20
N GLN A 67 -11.81 31.08 61.04
CA GLN A 67 -11.61 30.07 62.09
C GLN A 67 -10.15 29.57 62.12
N LYS A 68 -9.72 29.16 63.32
CA LYS A 68 -8.43 28.52 63.55
C LYS A 68 -8.48 27.07 63.07
N GLN A 69 -7.62 26.72 62.11
CA GLN A 69 -7.45 25.36 61.65
C GLN A 69 -6.07 24.83 62.09
N ALA A 70 -6.07 23.75 62.88
CA ALA A 70 -4.85 23.02 63.19
C ALA A 70 -4.59 21.99 62.09
N LEU A 71 -3.43 22.08 61.45
CA LEU A 71 -3.01 21.20 60.37
C LEU A 71 -1.73 20.47 60.81
N SER A 72 -1.90 19.21 61.19
CA SER A 72 -0.77 18.31 61.47
C SER A 72 -0.31 17.69 60.15
N TYR A 73 0.91 18.02 59.73
CA TYR A 73 1.50 17.62 58.46
C TYR A 73 2.81 16.87 58.72
N ARG A 74 3.22 16.00 57.78
CA ARG A 74 4.57 15.44 57.84
C ARG A 74 5.59 16.55 57.54
N CYS A 75 6.80 16.43 58.08
CA CYS A 75 7.84 17.48 57.93
C CYS A 75 8.10 17.87 56.46
N ALA A 76 8.07 16.90 55.53
CA ALA A 76 8.24 17.15 54.10
C ALA A 76 7.10 17.98 53.47
N ASP A 77 5.89 17.89 54.02
CA ASP A 77 4.74 18.67 53.57
C ASP A 77 4.80 20.09 54.18
N ILE A 78 5.24 20.24 55.44
CA ILE A 78 5.44 21.54 56.10
C ILE A 78 6.45 22.40 55.33
N ASP A 79 7.58 21.82 54.95
CA ASP A 79 8.64 22.46 54.14
C ASP A 79 8.15 23.01 52.78
N ARG A 80 7.04 22.48 52.26
CA ARG A 80 6.39 22.91 51.02
C ARG A 80 5.24 23.88 51.26
N ILE A 81 4.44 23.62 52.31
CA ILE A 81 3.22 24.36 52.63
C ILE A 81 3.53 25.70 53.28
N VAL A 82 4.51 25.78 54.20
CA VAL A 82 4.85 27.04 54.90
C VAL A 82 5.27 28.16 53.94
N PRO A 83 6.21 27.96 52.98
CA PRO A 83 6.51 28.98 51.97
C PRO A 83 5.26 29.38 51.14
N SER A 84 4.43 28.40 50.77
CA SER A 84 3.20 28.63 50.00
C SER A 84 2.15 29.45 50.76
N LEU A 85 1.99 29.24 52.08
CA LEU A 85 1.09 30.02 52.94
C LEU A 85 1.61 31.43 53.20
N MET A 86 2.93 31.58 53.33
CA MET A 86 3.60 32.87 53.48
C MET A 86 3.64 33.68 52.18
N GLY A 87 3.38 33.04 51.03
CA GLY A 87 3.40 33.67 49.70
C GLY A 87 4.80 33.95 49.16
N VAL A 88 5.82 33.25 49.67
CA VAL A 88 7.24 33.45 49.32
C VAL A 88 7.90 32.14 48.89
N SER A 89 8.97 32.21 48.11
CA SER A 89 9.72 31.00 47.76
C SER A 89 10.51 30.49 48.97
N LYS A 90 10.76 29.16 49.05
CA LYS A 90 11.60 28.56 50.10
C LYS A 90 12.99 29.24 50.16
N ALA A 91 13.58 29.54 49.01
CA ALA A 91 14.87 30.23 48.92
C ALA A 91 14.83 31.67 49.45
N ILE A 92 13.74 32.43 49.28
CA ILE A 92 13.58 33.76 49.90
C ILE A 92 13.40 33.61 51.43
N LEU A 93 12.64 32.61 51.87
CA LEU A 93 12.42 32.33 53.28
C LEU A 93 13.73 32.00 54.01
N GLU A 94 14.60 31.19 53.41
CA GLU A 94 15.89 30.76 53.98
C GLU A 94 17.03 31.76 53.77
N ASN A 95 17.11 32.43 52.62
CA ASN A 95 18.26 33.29 52.25
C ASN A 95 18.01 34.80 52.44
N VAL A 96 16.79 35.23 52.78
CA VAL A 96 16.46 36.66 52.98
C VAL A 96 15.68 36.90 54.28
N ILE A 97 14.65 36.10 54.58
CA ILE A 97 13.77 36.35 55.75
C ILE A 97 14.35 35.76 57.04
N PHE A 98 14.77 34.50 57.01
CA PHE A 98 15.30 33.77 58.17
C PHE A 98 16.74 33.31 57.94
N VAL A 99 17.60 34.24 57.56
CA VAL A 99 19.04 34.00 57.38
C VAL A 99 19.67 33.66 58.73
N HIS A 100 20.52 32.63 58.75
CA HIS A 100 21.30 32.30 59.94
C HIS A 100 22.29 33.42 60.28
N GLN A 101 22.53 33.68 61.56
CA GLN A 101 23.39 34.79 61.99
C GLN A 101 24.82 34.69 61.40
N GLU A 102 25.36 33.49 61.28
CA GLU A 102 26.69 33.24 60.68
C GLU A 102 26.71 33.48 59.17
N ASP A 103 25.58 33.20 58.48
CA ASP A 103 25.41 33.37 57.04
C ASP A 103 24.90 34.77 56.65
N SER A 104 24.62 35.66 57.62
CA SER A 104 24.01 36.98 57.38
C SER A 104 24.77 37.86 56.38
N ASN A 105 26.09 37.70 56.33
CA ASN A 105 26.98 38.42 55.42
C ASN A 105 27.15 37.72 54.05
N TRP A 106 26.31 36.75 53.67
CA TRP A 106 26.39 36.08 52.37
C TRP A 106 26.37 37.03 51.14
N PRO A 107 25.74 38.23 51.16
CA PRO A 107 25.86 39.17 50.03
C PRO A 107 27.28 39.70 49.79
N LEU A 108 28.16 39.58 50.79
CA LEU A 108 29.59 39.95 50.75
C LEU A 108 30.51 38.72 50.63
N SER A 109 29.94 37.52 50.43
CA SER A 109 30.72 36.29 50.23
C SER A 109 31.38 36.23 48.84
N ASP A 110 32.19 35.19 48.63
CA ASP A 110 32.83 34.94 47.35
C ASP A 110 31.81 34.79 46.20
N GLY A 111 32.26 35.04 44.97
CA GLY A 111 31.39 35.02 43.78
C GLY A 111 30.69 33.69 43.51
N GLN A 112 31.21 32.56 43.99
CA GLN A 112 30.56 31.25 43.82
C GLN A 112 29.40 31.08 44.81
N THR A 113 29.62 31.42 46.09
CA THR A 113 28.58 31.41 47.13
C THR A 113 27.47 32.41 46.82
N LEU A 114 27.83 33.63 46.44
CA LEU A 114 26.90 34.69 46.04
C LEU A 114 26.03 34.25 44.85
N LYS A 115 26.66 33.74 43.79
CA LYS A 115 25.94 33.26 42.60
C LYS A 115 24.99 32.12 42.94
N LYS A 116 25.41 31.15 43.75
CA LYS A 116 24.56 30.01 44.15
C LYS A 116 23.30 30.48 44.88
N LYS A 117 23.44 31.39 45.85
CA LYS A 117 22.30 31.97 46.57
C LYS A 117 21.35 32.74 45.63
N PHE A 118 21.88 33.47 44.64
CA PHE A 118 21.05 34.11 43.61
C PHE A 118 20.35 33.12 42.68
N ASP A 119 21.05 32.09 42.19
CA ASP A 119 20.46 31.03 41.34
C ASP A 119 19.34 30.26 42.07
N ASP A 120 19.47 30.08 43.39
CA ASP A 120 18.44 29.49 44.26
C ASP A 120 17.25 30.45 44.49
N ILE A 121 17.49 31.74 44.75
CA ILE A 121 16.45 32.77 44.95
C ILE A 121 15.61 32.97 43.68
N PHE A 122 16.26 33.15 42.53
CA PHE A 122 15.59 33.35 41.24
C PHE A 122 15.15 32.04 40.57
N ALA A 123 15.54 30.89 41.11
CA ALA A 123 15.26 29.55 40.57
C ALA A 123 15.62 29.41 39.07
N ALA A 124 16.64 30.14 38.60
CA ALA A 124 17.00 30.23 37.17
C ALA A 124 17.31 28.85 36.56
N THR A 125 17.88 27.95 37.37
CA THR A 125 18.18 26.55 37.01
C THR A 125 16.94 25.70 36.71
N LYS A 126 15.74 26.09 37.16
CA LYS A 126 14.49 25.39 36.82
C LYS A 126 14.02 25.75 35.42
N TYR A 127 14.06 27.04 35.07
CA TYR A 127 13.67 27.53 33.75
C TYR A 127 14.62 27.03 32.65
N THR A 128 15.93 26.99 32.90
CA THR A 128 16.90 26.44 31.93
C THR A 128 16.70 24.95 31.69
N LYS A 129 16.43 24.16 32.74
CA LYS A 129 16.08 22.72 32.62
C LYS A 129 14.77 22.51 31.86
N ALA A 130 13.72 23.26 32.18
CA ALA A 130 12.44 23.19 31.45
C ALA A 130 12.61 23.52 29.96
N LEU A 131 13.41 24.55 29.63
CA LEU A 131 13.73 24.91 28.25
C LEU A 131 14.53 23.82 27.52
N GLN A 132 15.45 23.12 28.21
CA GLN A 132 16.19 21.99 27.64
C GLN A 132 15.26 20.82 27.31
N GLU A 133 14.35 20.42 28.22
CA GLU A 133 13.36 19.38 27.94
C GLU A 133 12.39 19.78 26.81
N MET A 134 11.92 21.04 26.76
CA MET A 134 11.11 21.52 25.64
C MET A 134 11.85 21.48 24.29
N ARG A 135 13.16 21.78 24.28
CA ARG A 135 13.99 21.66 23.06
C ARG A 135 14.14 20.21 22.63
N LYS A 136 14.37 19.29 23.58
CA LYS A 136 14.47 17.85 23.34
C LYS A 136 13.15 17.29 22.78
N LEU A 137 12.02 17.59 23.41
CA LEU A 137 10.70 17.19 22.95
C LEU A 137 10.38 17.75 21.54
N ARG A 138 10.77 18.99 21.25
CA ARG A 138 10.67 19.56 19.89
C ARG A 138 11.47 18.75 18.88
N THR A 139 12.70 18.35 19.19
CA THR A 139 13.53 17.54 18.27
C THR A 139 12.94 16.14 18.04
N GLU A 140 12.45 15.48 19.10
CA GLU A 140 11.78 14.17 19.01
C GLU A 140 10.51 14.26 18.15
N LYS A 141 9.61 15.22 18.41
CA LYS A 141 8.40 15.42 17.61
C LYS A 141 8.68 15.86 16.17
N THR A 142 9.78 16.57 15.92
CA THR A 142 10.22 16.88 14.55
C THR A 142 10.69 15.61 13.81
N ALA A 143 11.31 14.64 14.50
CA ALA A 143 11.69 13.36 13.92
C ALA A 143 10.46 12.48 13.63
N GLU A 144 9.52 12.36 14.59
CA GLU A 144 8.24 11.67 14.39
C GLU A 144 7.47 12.21 13.17
N VAL A 145 7.38 13.54 13.02
CA VAL A 145 6.69 14.15 11.85
C VAL A 145 7.37 13.80 10.53
N LYS A 146 8.71 13.68 10.49
CA LYS A 146 9.43 13.21 9.29
C LYS A 146 9.12 11.74 9.00
N GLU A 147 9.09 10.90 10.03
CA GLU A 147 8.74 9.48 9.89
C GLU A 147 7.30 9.30 9.40
N PHE A 148 6.33 10.01 9.98
CA PHE A 148 4.93 9.96 9.54
C PHE A 148 4.76 10.46 8.10
N ARG A 149 5.52 11.47 7.66
CA ARG A 149 5.52 11.90 6.24
C ARG A 149 6.03 10.80 5.32
N LEU A 150 7.14 10.15 5.66
CA LEU A 150 7.71 9.05 4.87
C LEU A 150 6.73 7.85 4.81
N ARG A 151 6.12 7.49 5.95
CA ARG A 151 5.09 6.45 6.01
C ARG A 151 3.88 6.80 5.15
N LEU A 152 3.42 8.06 5.18
CA LEU A 152 2.28 8.53 4.37
C LEU A 152 2.57 8.51 2.87
N GLU A 153 3.78 8.88 2.45
CA GLU A 153 4.22 8.78 1.05
C GLU A 153 4.27 7.32 0.57
N HIS A 154 4.80 6.41 1.40
CA HIS A 154 4.81 4.97 1.13
C HIS A 154 3.39 4.36 1.08
N LEU A 155 2.51 4.74 2.01
CA LEU A 155 1.10 4.34 1.98
C LEU A 155 0.36 4.87 0.73
N LYS A 156 0.72 6.07 0.26
CA LYS A 156 0.18 6.65 -0.97
C LYS A 156 0.62 5.84 -2.20
N THR A 157 1.90 5.51 -2.34
CA THR A 157 2.36 4.69 -3.49
C THR A 157 1.74 3.28 -3.48
N HIS A 158 1.54 2.68 -2.30
CA HIS A 158 0.79 1.41 -2.18
C HIS A 158 -0.68 1.55 -2.58
N LYS A 159 -1.36 2.64 -2.20
CA LYS A 159 -2.73 2.94 -2.63
C LYS A 159 -2.80 3.11 -4.15
N ASP A 160 -1.91 3.91 -4.72
CA ASP A 160 -1.87 4.22 -6.15
C ASP A 160 -1.59 2.95 -6.98
N HIS A 161 -0.72 2.06 -6.49
CA HIS A 161 -0.48 0.75 -7.11
C HIS A 161 -1.70 -0.17 -7.01
N SER A 162 -2.39 -0.21 -5.85
CA SER A 162 -3.64 -0.97 -5.69
C SER A 162 -4.74 -0.47 -6.62
N THR A 163 -4.87 0.85 -6.83
CA THR A 163 -5.84 1.39 -7.78
C THR A 163 -5.51 1.07 -9.24
N LYS A 164 -4.22 1.06 -9.62
CA LYS A 164 -3.79 0.62 -10.96
C LYS A 164 -4.12 -0.85 -11.21
N LEU A 165 -3.75 -1.74 -10.28
CA LEU A 165 -4.07 -3.16 -10.36
C LEU A 165 -5.59 -3.42 -10.45
N LYS A 166 -6.42 -2.64 -9.72
CA LYS A 166 -7.88 -2.73 -9.84
C LYS A 166 -8.40 -2.31 -11.21
N SER A 167 -7.82 -1.27 -11.83
CA SER A 167 -8.14 -0.89 -13.21
C SER A 167 -7.74 -1.99 -14.19
N GLU A 168 -6.49 -2.49 -14.10
CA GLU A 168 -5.98 -3.56 -14.96
C GLU A 168 -6.82 -4.85 -14.87
N ILE A 169 -7.33 -5.19 -13.68
CA ILE A 169 -8.27 -6.31 -13.49
C ILE A 169 -9.62 -6.02 -14.17
N ALA A 170 -10.18 -4.82 -14.03
CA ALA A 170 -11.45 -4.45 -14.67
C ALA A 170 -11.33 -4.43 -16.20
N ASP A 171 -10.24 -3.85 -16.73
CA ASP A 171 -9.93 -3.82 -18.16
C ASP A 171 -9.70 -5.25 -18.70
N GLY A 172 -9.03 -6.10 -17.93
CA GLY A 172 -8.84 -7.52 -18.22
C GLY A 172 -10.16 -8.29 -18.28
N GLN A 173 -11.05 -8.10 -17.29
CA GLN A 173 -12.39 -8.69 -17.28
C GLN A 173 -13.26 -8.19 -18.44
N GLY A 174 -13.12 -6.93 -18.85
CA GLY A 174 -13.77 -6.40 -20.06
C GLY A 174 -13.31 -7.09 -21.33
N LYS A 175 -11.99 -7.27 -21.50
CA LYS A 175 -11.40 -7.99 -22.64
C LYS A 175 -11.80 -9.47 -22.67
N ASP A 176 -11.76 -10.15 -21.53
CA ASP A 176 -12.15 -11.55 -21.39
C ASP A 176 -13.62 -11.77 -21.76
N ARG A 177 -14.50 -10.85 -21.35
CA ARG A 177 -15.93 -10.86 -21.73
C ARG A 177 -16.13 -10.64 -23.23
N ASN A 178 -15.35 -9.77 -23.86
CA ASN A 178 -15.39 -9.54 -25.31
C ASN A 178 -14.91 -10.77 -26.09
N TYR A 179 -13.82 -11.40 -25.66
CA TYR A 179 -13.32 -12.64 -26.27
C TYR A 179 -14.30 -13.80 -26.09
N MET A 180 -14.94 -13.94 -24.93
CA MET A 180 -16.03 -14.91 -24.73
C MET A 180 -17.19 -14.69 -25.71
N THR A 181 -17.59 -13.45 -25.97
CA THR A 181 -18.63 -13.15 -26.98
C THR A 181 -18.18 -13.54 -28.38
N GLN A 182 -16.96 -13.16 -28.79
CA GLN A 182 -16.40 -13.50 -30.10
C GLN A 182 -16.23 -15.02 -30.30
N ILE A 183 -15.80 -15.75 -29.27
CA ILE A 183 -15.69 -17.22 -29.31
C ILE A 183 -17.08 -17.82 -29.55
N ASN A 184 -18.11 -17.38 -28.82
CA ASN A 184 -19.48 -17.87 -29.01
C ASN A 184 -20.04 -17.57 -30.42
N GLU A 185 -19.74 -16.40 -30.99
CA GLU A 185 -20.11 -16.05 -32.36
C GLU A 185 -19.40 -16.94 -33.40
N LEU A 186 -18.09 -17.16 -33.24
CA LEU A 186 -17.31 -18.05 -34.11
C LEU A 186 -17.76 -19.52 -33.98
N ASP A 187 -18.14 -19.97 -32.79
CA ASP A 187 -18.67 -21.32 -32.54
C ASP A 187 -20.04 -21.52 -33.22
N GLN A 188 -20.89 -20.49 -33.25
CA GLN A 188 -22.14 -20.50 -34.01
C GLN A 188 -21.89 -20.52 -35.52
N GLN A 189 -20.95 -19.70 -36.01
CA GLN A 189 -20.58 -19.69 -37.43
C GLN A 189 -20.00 -21.05 -37.87
N ALA A 190 -19.11 -21.64 -37.07
CA ALA A 190 -18.52 -22.96 -37.35
C ALA A 190 -19.60 -24.06 -37.41
N LYS A 191 -20.58 -24.04 -36.50
CA LYS A 191 -21.74 -24.96 -36.53
C LYS A 191 -22.60 -24.77 -37.79
N ALA A 192 -22.85 -23.53 -38.20
CA ALA A 192 -23.59 -23.24 -39.43
C ALA A 192 -22.83 -23.72 -40.68
N TYR A 193 -21.53 -23.47 -40.76
CA TYR A 193 -20.69 -23.95 -41.86
C TYR A 193 -20.63 -25.48 -41.92
N GLN A 194 -20.52 -26.15 -40.77
CA GLN A 194 -20.55 -27.62 -40.70
C GLN A 194 -21.87 -28.17 -41.25
N GLN A 195 -23.02 -27.61 -40.87
CA GLN A 195 -24.32 -28.01 -41.42
C GLN A 195 -24.38 -27.87 -42.95
N THR A 196 -23.90 -26.75 -43.51
CA THR A 196 -23.84 -26.59 -44.98
C THR A 196 -22.86 -27.53 -45.66
N LEU A 197 -21.75 -27.92 -45.00
CA LEU A 197 -20.83 -28.93 -45.53
C LEU A 197 -21.47 -30.32 -45.54
N ASP A 198 -22.18 -30.69 -44.49
CA ASP A 198 -22.91 -31.96 -44.41
C ASP A 198 -23.99 -32.03 -45.51
N GLU A 199 -24.74 -30.95 -45.74
CA GLU A 199 -25.68 -30.83 -46.87
C GLU A 199 -25.01 -30.94 -48.24
N MET A 200 -23.83 -30.34 -48.43
CA MET A 200 -23.09 -30.43 -49.69
C MET A 200 -22.53 -31.84 -49.91
N ASN A 201 -22.07 -32.51 -48.85
CA ASN A 201 -21.60 -33.90 -48.93
C ASN A 201 -22.72 -34.86 -49.37
N VAL A 202 -23.94 -34.70 -48.85
CA VAL A 202 -25.12 -35.47 -49.28
C VAL A 202 -25.45 -35.25 -50.77
N LYS A 203 -25.31 -34.01 -51.26
CA LYS A 203 -25.49 -33.69 -52.69
C LYS A 203 -24.37 -34.30 -53.55
N LEU A 204 -23.13 -34.32 -53.04
CA LEU A 204 -21.98 -34.93 -53.72
C LEU A 204 -22.11 -36.45 -53.84
N THR A 205 -22.58 -37.15 -52.80
CA THR A 205 -22.84 -38.60 -52.89
C THR A 205 -23.92 -38.91 -53.92
N ALA A 206 -25.02 -38.16 -53.96
CA ALA A 206 -26.06 -38.35 -54.97
C ALA A 206 -25.54 -38.13 -56.41
N ILE A 207 -24.64 -37.17 -56.62
CA ILE A 207 -23.99 -36.95 -57.93
C ILE A 207 -23.05 -38.12 -58.30
N ALA A 208 -22.36 -38.72 -57.33
CA ALA A 208 -21.53 -39.90 -57.56
C ALA A 208 -22.39 -41.11 -58.00
N ASP A 209 -23.52 -41.34 -57.32
CA ASP A 209 -24.47 -42.40 -57.66
C ASP A 209 -24.99 -42.26 -59.10
N TYR A 210 -25.46 -41.07 -59.48
CA TYR A 210 -25.86 -40.78 -60.88
C TYR A 210 -24.71 -40.98 -61.88
N GLY A 211 -23.46 -40.68 -61.48
CA GLY A 211 -22.28 -40.91 -62.30
C GLY A 211 -22.02 -42.40 -62.59
N ASP A 212 -22.31 -43.27 -61.63
CA ASP A 212 -22.18 -44.73 -61.78
C ASP A 212 -23.35 -45.35 -62.55
N GLU A 213 -24.59 -44.86 -62.37
CA GLU A 213 -25.72 -45.22 -63.23
C GLU A 213 -25.43 -44.92 -64.72
N LEU A 214 -24.84 -43.75 -65.01
CA LEU A 214 -24.52 -43.32 -66.38
C LEU A 214 -23.43 -44.22 -67.01
N LYS A 215 -22.43 -44.66 -66.23
CA LYS A 215 -21.43 -45.64 -66.69
C LYS A 215 -22.08 -46.99 -67.03
N GLN A 216 -23.00 -47.49 -66.20
CA GLN A 216 -23.74 -48.73 -66.45
C GLN A 216 -24.62 -48.63 -67.70
N LEU A 217 -25.28 -47.49 -67.92
CA LEU A 217 -26.08 -47.26 -69.11
C LEU A 217 -25.23 -47.27 -70.39
N LYS A 218 -24.04 -46.65 -70.33
CA LYS A 218 -23.10 -46.56 -71.47
C LYS A 218 -22.52 -47.92 -71.86
N THR A 219 -22.07 -48.73 -70.89
CA THR A 219 -21.55 -50.09 -71.18
C THR A 219 -22.64 -50.99 -71.74
N ARG A 220 -23.89 -50.85 -71.28
CA ARG A 220 -25.06 -51.54 -71.87
C ARG A 220 -25.27 -51.16 -73.34
N HIS A 221 -25.22 -49.88 -73.68
CA HIS A 221 -25.34 -49.40 -75.07
C HIS A 221 -24.21 -49.96 -75.96
N GLU A 222 -22.96 -49.97 -75.49
CA GLU A 222 -21.82 -50.49 -76.27
C GLU A 222 -21.93 -51.99 -76.56
N MET A 223 -22.46 -52.79 -75.62
CA MET A 223 -22.71 -54.22 -75.87
C MET A 223 -23.81 -54.45 -76.91
N THR A 224 -24.94 -53.73 -76.83
CA THR A 224 -26.03 -53.86 -77.82
C THR A 224 -25.58 -53.39 -79.21
N ALA A 225 -24.75 -52.35 -79.31
CA ALA A 225 -24.18 -51.90 -80.58
C ALA A 225 -23.29 -52.97 -81.24
N LYS A 226 -22.45 -53.68 -80.47
CA LYS A 226 -21.64 -54.80 -80.98
C LYS A 226 -22.48 -55.98 -81.45
N GLN A 227 -23.51 -56.36 -80.69
CA GLN A 227 -24.42 -57.45 -81.07
C GLN A 227 -25.10 -57.19 -82.42
N ASN A 228 -25.51 -55.93 -82.68
CA ASN A 228 -26.10 -55.54 -83.97
C ASN A 228 -25.07 -55.58 -85.12
N ALA A 229 -23.80 -55.21 -84.88
CA ALA A 229 -22.74 -55.28 -85.89
C ALA A 229 -22.38 -56.72 -86.26
N ASP A 230 -22.26 -57.62 -85.29
CA ASP A 230 -21.95 -59.04 -85.54
C ASP A 230 -23.09 -59.77 -86.29
N ALA A 231 -24.34 -59.36 -86.07
CA ALA A 231 -25.49 -59.85 -86.84
C ALA A 231 -25.40 -59.45 -88.33
N PHE A 232 -24.92 -58.24 -88.64
CA PHE A 232 -24.72 -57.76 -90.01
C PHE A 232 -23.60 -58.50 -90.73
N VAL A 233 -22.46 -58.76 -90.06
CA VAL A 233 -21.32 -59.48 -90.67
C VAL A 233 -21.65 -60.94 -90.98
N LYS A 234 -22.50 -61.60 -90.19
CA LYS A 234 -22.96 -62.98 -90.47
C LYS A 234 -23.82 -63.08 -91.73
N LEU A 235 -24.61 -62.05 -92.04
CA LEU A 235 -25.38 -61.98 -93.29
C LEU A 235 -24.48 -61.83 -94.53
N GLN A 236 -23.29 -61.23 -94.40
CA GLN A 236 -22.42 -60.92 -95.53
C GLN A 236 -21.55 -62.11 -96.01
N LYS A 237 -21.28 -63.10 -95.15
CA LYS A 237 -20.35 -64.21 -95.45
C LYS A 237 -20.99 -65.44 -96.12
N ALA A 238 -22.27 -65.40 -96.48
CA ALA A 238 -23.00 -66.55 -97.03
C ALA A 238 -23.07 -66.60 -98.58
N GLY A 239 -22.39 -65.70 -99.29
CA GLY A 239 -22.53 -65.53 -100.75
C GLY A 239 -21.22 -65.66 -101.55
N LEU A 240 -20.93 -66.89 -101.98
CA LEU A 240 -20.30 -67.31 -103.25
C LEU A 240 -19.02 -66.62 -103.77
N ALA A 241 -17.96 -67.43 -103.97
CA ALA A 241 -17.54 -67.85 -105.33
C ALA A 241 -16.39 -68.89 -105.27
N GLU A 242 -16.62 -70.08 -105.84
CA GLU A 242 -15.56 -70.98 -106.31
C GLU A 242 -16.08 -71.67 -107.58
N ASP A 243 -15.29 -71.58 -108.66
CA ASP A 243 -15.33 -72.23 -109.98
C ASP A 243 -16.66 -72.66 -110.64
N LEU A 244 -16.93 -72.08 -111.81
CA LEU A 244 -17.37 -72.88 -112.96
C LEU A 244 -16.86 -72.32 -114.30
N ASP A 245 -16.41 -73.24 -115.16
CA ASP A 245 -15.84 -72.99 -116.48
C ASP A 245 -16.93 -72.91 -117.59
N SER A 246 -16.59 -72.25 -118.70
CA SER A 246 -17.09 -72.55 -120.05
C SER A 246 -18.54 -72.27 -120.48
N THR A 247 -19.35 -71.39 -119.86
CA THR A 247 -20.69 -71.06 -120.45
C THR A 247 -21.19 -69.60 -120.42
N THR A 248 -20.34 -68.57 -120.34
CA THR A 248 -20.83 -67.18 -120.16
C THR A 248 -20.42 -66.17 -121.23
N ARG A 249 -20.87 -66.44 -122.46
CA ARG A 249 -20.92 -65.42 -123.53
C ARG A 249 -21.91 -64.28 -123.19
N GLU A 250 -22.91 -64.55 -122.34
CA GLU A 250 -23.81 -63.51 -121.82
C GLU A 250 -23.15 -62.63 -120.77
N GLU A 251 -22.31 -63.15 -119.84
CA GLU A 251 -21.57 -62.29 -118.90
C GLU A 251 -20.55 -61.40 -119.62
N PHE A 252 -19.94 -61.87 -120.71
CA PHE A 252 -19.07 -61.01 -121.52
C PHE A 252 -19.86 -59.90 -122.24
N GLN A 253 -21.15 -60.12 -122.50
CA GLN A 253 -22.08 -59.13 -123.05
C GLN A 253 -22.49 -58.11 -121.96
N THR A 254 -22.81 -58.55 -120.75
CA THR A 254 -23.09 -57.64 -119.60
C THR A 254 -21.82 -56.93 -119.13
N TRP A 255 -20.64 -57.52 -119.33
CA TRP A 255 -19.35 -56.88 -119.10
C TRP A 255 -19.05 -55.80 -120.15
N LEU A 256 -19.42 -56.01 -121.42
CA LEU A 256 -19.41 -54.95 -122.45
C LEU A 256 -20.37 -53.81 -122.08
N GLU A 257 -21.60 -54.11 -121.62
CA GLU A 257 -22.55 -53.10 -121.17
C GLU A 257 -22.04 -52.34 -119.92
N SER A 258 -21.44 -53.03 -118.95
CA SER A 258 -20.77 -52.43 -117.78
C SER A 258 -19.54 -51.59 -118.16
N MET A 259 -18.78 -52.01 -119.18
CA MET A 259 -17.67 -51.23 -119.73
C MET A 259 -18.16 -49.99 -120.50
N ASP A 260 -19.25 -50.09 -121.26
CA ASP A 260 -19.88 -48.95 -121.91
C ASP A 260 -20.47 -47.97 -120.89
N GLU A 261 -21.02 -48.45 -119.76
CA GLU A 261 -21.49 -47.61 -118.66
C GLU A 261 -20.32 -46.94 -117.91
N GLN A 262 -19.19 -47.62 -117.71
CA GLN A 262 -17.96 -47.01 -117.20
C GLN A 262 -17.35 -46.00 -118.20
N MET A 263 -17.39 -46.26 -119.50
CA MET A 263 -17.01 -45.34 -120.56
C MET A 263 -17.95 -44.12 -120.62
N ALA A 264 -19.25 -44.32 -120.40
CA ALA A 264 -20.23 -43.23 -120.29
C ALA A 264 -19.98 -42.37 -119.05
N GLU A 265 -19.67 -42.96 -117.90
CA GLU A 265 -19.31 -42.23 -116.67
C GLU A 265 -17.98 -41.48 -116.80
N LEU A 266 -16.99 -42.05 -117.51
CA LEU A 266 -15.74 -41.35 -117.86
C LEU A 266 -15.99 -40.19 -118.84
N ARG A 267 -16.82 -40.37 -119.87
CA ARG A 267 -17.26 -39.28 -120.76
C ARG A 267 -18.03 -38.20 -120.00
N ARG A 268 -18.88 -38.58 -119.04
CA ARG A 268 -19.61 -37.64 -118.16
C ARG A 268 -18.66 -36.83 -117.29
N LYS A 269 -17.65 -37.47 -116.69
CA LYS A 269 -16.58 -36.80 -115.94
C LYS A 269 -15.75 -35.86 -116.82
N LEU A 270 -15.38 -36.29 -118.03
CA LEU A 270 -14.66 -35.45 -119.01
C LEU A 270 -15.48 -34.19 -119.36
N GLY A 271 -16.76 -34.34 -119.68
CA GLY A 271 -17.66 -33.23 -119.98
C GLY A 271 -17.97 -32.32 -118.78
N VAL A 272 -17.78 -32.76 -117.54
CA VAL A 272 -17.78 -31.88 -116.36
C VAL A 272 -16.46 -31.09 -116.28
N THR A 273 -15.33 -31.73 -116.53
CA THR A 273 -14.03 -31.03 -116.54
C THR A 273 -13.90 -30.01 -117.67
N GLU A 274 -14.42 -30.29 -118.87
CA GLU A 274 -14.44 -29.35 -120.00
C GLU A 274 -15.29 -28.11 -119.70
N ARG A 275 -16.49 -28.29 -119.10
CA ARG A 275 -17.32 -27.18 -118.61
C ARG A 275 -16.62 -26.34 -117.54
N ASN A 276 -15.88 -26.98 -116.63
CA ASN A 276 -15.08 -26.28 -115.62
C ASN A 276 -13.88 -25.52 -116.22
N ILE A 277 -13.27 -26.02 -117.31
CA ILE A 277 -12.22 -25.31 -118.04
C ILE A 277 -12.80 -24.11 -118.80
N LEU A 278 -13.98 -24.27 -119.42
CA LEU A 278 -14.66 -23.18 -120.13
C LEU A 278 -15.04 -22.04 -119.18
N SER A 279 -15.61 -22.34 -118.00
CA SER A 279 -15.96 -21.32 -117.01
C SER A 279 -14.73 -20.58 -116.48
N LYS A 280 -13.60 -21.28 -116.25
CA LYS A 280 -12.34 -20.63 -115.85
C LYS A 280 -11.72 -19.75 -116.94
N LYS A 281 -11.84 -20.12 -118.22
CA LYS A 281 -11.39 -19.26 -119.34
C LYS A 281 -12.22 -17.97 -119.40
N GLN A 282 -13.54 -18.06 -119.31
CA GLN A 282 -14.43 -16.88 -119.29
C GLN A 282 -14.12 -15.94 -118.11
N LEU A 283 -13.80 -16.50 -116.92
CA LEU A 283 -13.38 -15.71 -115.76
C LEU A 283 -12.07 -14.93 -116.01
N ILE A 284 -11.11 -15.52 -116.73
CA ILE A 284 -9.82 -14.88 -117.05
C ILE A 284 -9.98 -13.76 -118.07
N GLU A 285 -10.85 -13.93 -119.08
CA GLU A 285 -11.15 -12.88 -120.05
C GLU A 285 -11.92 -11.71 -119.42
N ALA A 286 -12.89 -11.99 -118.55
CA ALA A 286 -13.58 -10.97 -117.74
C ALA A 286 -12.59 -10.16 -116.89
N ASN A 287 -11.66 -10.82 -116.19
CA ASN A 287 -10.64 -10.15 -115.39
C ASN A 287 -9.65 -9.34 -116.24
N LYS A 288 -9.24 -9.82 -117.42
CA LYS A 288 -8.40 -9.04 -118.35
C LYS A 288 -9.12 -7.80 -118.87
N ALA A 289 -10.41 -7.92 -119.23
CA ALA A 289 -11.23 -6.78 -119.66
C ALA A 289 -11.48 -5.77 -118.52
N GLN A 290 -11.61 -6.24 -117.28
CA GLN A 290 -11.70 -5.39 -116.10
C GLN A 290 -10.40 -4.63 -115.85
N PHE A 291 -9.24 -5.29 -115.95
CA PHE A 291 -7.93 -4.68 -115.72
C PHE A 291 -7.54 -3.67 -116.81
N THR A 292 -7.90 -3.92 -118.08
CA THR A 292 -7.71 -2.93 -119.14
C THR A 292 -8.68 -1.76 -119.01
N ARG A 293 -9.92 -1.97 -118.52
CA ARG A 293 -10.85 -0.87 -118.17
C ARG A 293 -10.31 0.00 -117.04
N THR A 294 -9.79 -0.56 -115.95
CA THR A 294 -9.25 0.24 -114.83
C THR A 294 -7.97 0.98 -115.22
N ALA A 295 -7.08 0.36 -115.99
CA ALA A 295 -5.89 1.02 -116.53
C ALA A 295 -6.24 2.18 -117.48
N ALA A 296 -7.26 2.03 -118.34
CA ALA A 296 -7.75 3.09 -119.21
C ALA A 296 -8.41 4.24 -118.42
N LEU A 297 -9.20 3.92 -117.38
CA LEU A 297 -9.84 4.91 -116.50
C LEU A 297 -8.82 5.78 -115.76
N HIS A 298 -7.79 5.18 -115.15
CA HIS A 298 -6.71 5.94 -114.51
C HIS A 298 -5.94 6.83 -115.50
N LYS A 299 -5.76 6.38 -116.75
CA LYS A 299 -5.06 7.17 -117.78
C LYS A 299 -5.92 8.32 -118.33
N LEU A 300 -7.24 8.16 -118.39
CA LEU A 300 -8.17 9.23 -118.79
C LEU A 300 -8.32 10.29 -117.69
N GLN A 301 -8.34 9.90 -116.41
CA GLN A 301 -8.37 10.83 -115.27
C GLN A 301 -7.14 11.74 -115.20
N ALA A 302 -5.98 11.32 -115.71
CA ALA A 302 -4.75 12.13 -115.67
C ALA A 302 -4.72 13.27 -116.72
N CYS A 303 -5.28 13.08 -117.92
CA CYS A 303 -5.16 14.07 -119.00
C CYS A 303 -6.22 15.17 -118.97
N GLY A 304 -7.38 14.96 -118.32
CA GLY A 304 -8.40 16.02 -118.16
C GLY A 304 -7.95 17.19 -117.28
N VAL A 305 -6.91 16.99 -116.47
CA VAL A 305 -6.49 17.89 -115.39
C VAL A 305 -5.93 19.24 -115.89
N ILE A 306 -5.30 19.29 -117.07
CA ILE A 306 -4.37 20.39 -117.42
C ILE A 306 -5.03 21.56 -118.16
N ARG A 307 -5.92 21.32 -119.15
CA ARG A 307 -6.60 22.42 -119.88
C ARG A 307 -7.85 22.95 -119.17
N ALA A 308 -8.44 22.12 -118.32
CA ALA A 308 -9.50 22.54 -117.43
C ALA A 308 -8.95 23.56 -116.41
N ALA A 309 -7.72 23.35 -115.91
CA ALA A 309 -7.10 24.06 -114.78
C ALA A 309 -7.17 25.59 -114.77
N VAL A 310 -7.21 26.30 -115.90
CA VAL A 310 -7.19 27.78 -115.91
C VAL A 310 -8.59 28.39 -115.78
N VAL A 311 -9.57 27.89 -116.54
CA VAL A 311 -10.99 28.26 -116.32
C VAL A 311 -11.52 27.66 -115.01
N LEU A 312 -10.80 26.67 -114.46
CA LEU A 312 -10.96 26.18 -113.11
C LEU A 312 -10.09 26.90 -112.06
N THR A 313 -9.08 27.72 -112.37
CA THR A 313 -8.52 28.63 -111.33
C THR A 313 -9.53 29.68 -110.88
N GLU A 314 -10.64 29.84 -111.60
CA GLU A 314 -11.80 30.64 -111.20
C GLU A 314 -13.03 29.77 -110.90
N LEU A 315 -13.43 28.82 -111.77
CA LEU A 315 -14.57 27.95 -111.47
C LEU A 315 -14.29 26.95 -110.34
N THR A 316 -13.06 26.49 -110.09
CA THR A 316 -12.67 25.87 -108.80
C THR A 316 -12.15 26.88 -107.78
N ALA A 317 -12.07 28.19 -108.03
CA ALA A 317 -12.10 29.11 -106.89
C ALA A 317 -13.53 29.14 -106.33
N ASP A 318 -14.54 29.26 -107.20
CA ASP A 318 -15.94 29.34 -106.80
C ASP A 318 -16.58 27.99 -106.46
N VAL A 319 -16.21 26.88 -107.11
CA VAL A 319 -16.60 25.51 -106.70
C VAL A 319 -15.75 25.00 -105.54
N LYS A 320 -14.56 25.57 -105.26
CA LYS A 320 -13.88 25.36 -103.97
C LYS A 320 -14.41 26.30 -102.90
N ASN A 321 -14.98 27.46 -103.22
CA ASN A 321 -15.64 28.33 -102.24
C ASN A 321 -17.03 27.79 -101.92
N GLN A 322 -17.82 27.38 -102.91
CA GLN A 322 -19.09 26.67 -102.76
C GLN A 322 -18.85 25.26 -102.20
N GLY A 323 -17.81 24.56 -102.62
CA GLY A 323 -17.40 23.28 -102.06
C GLY A 323 -16.81 23.40 -100.65
N ARG A 324 -16.17 24.51 -100.30
CA ARG A 324 -15.75 24.85 -98.93
C ARG A 324 -16.95 25.29 -98.11
N LEU A 325 -17.89 26.08 -98.63
CA LEU A 325 -19.11 26.49 -97.93
C LEU A 325 -20.08 25.32 -97.77
N ALA A 326 -20.15 24.40 -98.73
CA ALA A 326 -20.87 23.14 -98.64
C ALA A 326 -20.15 22.19 -97.68
N ALA A 327 -18.82 22.06 -97.76
CA ALA A 327 -18.06 21.31 -96.75
C ALA A 327 -18.13 21.96 -95.37
N ASP A 328 -18.24 23.28 -95.24
CA ASP A 328 -18.40 24.01 -93.98
C ASP A 328 -19.82 23.87 -93.47
N ALA A 329 -20.83 23.81 -94.34
CA ALA A 329 -22.22 23.52 -94.01
C ALA A 329 -22.42 22.04 -93.62
N ASP A 330 -21.79 21.11 -94.35
CA ASP A 330 -21.73 19.68 -94.03
C ASP A 330 -20.92 19.44 -92.77
N ASN A 331 -19.78 20.12 -92.59
CA ASN A 331 -19.00 20.11 -91.34
C ASN A 331 -19.83 20.74 -90.21
N HIS A 332 -20.61 21.79 -90.45
CA HIS A 332 -21.48 22.39 -89.43
C HIS A 332 -22.64 21.46 -89.08
N ALA A 333 -23.31 20.85 -90.05
CA ALA A 333 -24.36 19.86 -89.85
C ALA A 333 -23.81 18.59 -89.17
N HIS A 334 -22.60 18.16 -89.54
CA HIS A 334 -21.88 17.06 -88.91
C HIS A 334 -21.45 17.43 -87.50
N ASN A 335 -20.98 18.66 -87.25
CA ASN A 335 -20.63 19.17 -85.92
C ASN A 335 -21.86 19.32 -85.04
N LEU A 336 -23.00 19.76 -85.57
CA LEU A 336 -24.30 19.74 -84.87
C LEU A 336 -24.73 18.31 -84.55
N THR A 337 -24.63 17.39 -85.51
CA THR A 337 -24.95 15.97 -85.31
C THR A 337 -24.02 15.31 -84.27
N GLN A 338 -22.72 15.60 -84.30
CA GLN A 338 -21.74 15.13 -83.33
C GLN A 338 -21.97 15.76 -81.96
N ARG A 339 -22.19 17.08 -81.89
CA ARG A 339 -22.54 17.82 -80.66
C ARG A 339 -23.78 17.22 -80.03
N ASP A 340 -24.83 16.99 -80.81
CA ASP A 340 -26.10 16.47 -80.31
C ASP A 340 -25.96 15.01 -79.91
N ARG A 341 -25.28 14.16 -80.70
CA ARG A 341 -24.92 12.78 -80.31
C ARG A 341 -24.09 12.75 -79.03
N PHE A 342 -23.15 13.69 -78.85
CA PHE A 342 -22.34 13.82 -77.65
C PHE A 342 -23.18 14.24 -76.44
N MET A 343 -24.01 15.28 -76.56
CA MET A 343 -24.92 15.72 -75.51
C MET A 343 -25.91 14.62 -75.12
N ARG A 344 -26.50 13.91 -76.09
CA ARG A 344 -27.36 12.74 -75.87
C ARG A 344 -26.62 11.62 -75.12
N ARG A 345 -25.39 11.30 -75.52
CA ARG A 345 -24.55 10.30 -74.84
C ARG A 345 -24.24 10.70 -73.39
N ILE A 346 -23.78 11.92 -73.17
CA ILE A 346 -23.45 12.43 -71.82
C ILE A 346 -24.71 12.50 -70.95
N ALA A 347 -25.83 12.98 -71.48
CA ALA A 347 -27.12 13.02 -70.79
C ALA A 347 -27.56 11.61 -70.35
N ALA A 348 -27.49 10.62 -71.25
CA ALA A 348 -27.84 9.24 -70.95
C ALA A 348 -26.86 8.58 -69.94
N GLN A 349 -25.57 8.90 -70.00
CA GLN A 349 -24.56 8.35 -69.08
C GLN A 349 -24.59 8.98 -67.68
N THR A 350 -24.99 10.25 -67.57
CA THR A 350 -24.92 11.03 -66.31
C THR A 350 -26.27 11.29 -65.66
N GLY A 351 -27.37 11.07 -66.40
CA GLY A 351 -28.74 11.28 -65.94
C GLY A 351 -29.14 12.76 -65.73
N ILE A 352 -28.36 13.72 -66.21
CA ILE A 352 -28.55 15.15 -65.90
C ILE A 352 -29.81 15.78 -66.50
N MET A 353 -30.29 15.27 -67.64
CA MET A 353 -31.48 15.77 -68.33
C MET A 353 -31.99 14.74 -69.32
N GLN A 354 -33.30 14.73 -69.61
CA GLN A 354 -33.86 13.96 -70.73
C GLN A 354 -33.82 14.82 -72.01
N LEU A 355 -33.27 14.28 -73.10
CA LEU A 355 -33.24 14.93 -74.41
C LEU A 355 -34.22 14.23 -75.37
N PRO A 356 -34.86 14.95 -76.32
CA PRO A 356 -35.79 14.38 -77.30
C PRO A 356 -35.18 13.24 -78.15
N GLY A 357 -36.01 12.49 -78.89
CA GLY A 357 -35.58 11.41 -79.79
C GLY A 357 -34.58 11.82 -80.89
N ASN A 358 -33.99 10.83 -81.58
CA ASN A 358 -32.85 11.04 -82.49
C ASN A 358 -33.15 11.83 -83.78
N ASP A 359 -34.42 12.09 -84.07
CA ASP A 359 -34.87 12.49 -85.41
C ASP A 359 -34.82 14.01 -85.67
N SER A 360 -34.29 14.81 -84.73
CA SER A 360 -34.16 16.26 -84.89
C SER A 360 -32.94 16.87 -84.16
N ASN A 361 -32.41 17.95 -84.74
CA ASN A 361 -31.37 18.78 -84.13
C ASN A 361 -31.90 19.49 -82.88
N LEU A 362 -31.06 19.60 -81.85
CA LEU A 362 -31.40 20.21 -80.58
C LEU A 362 -31.48 21.73 -80.70
N SER A 363 -32.57 22.30 -80.18
CA SER A 363 -32.80 23.76 -80.16
C SER A 363 -31.78 24.48 -79.29
N SER A 364 -31.50 25.75 -79.60
CA SER A 364 -30.54 26.57 -78.84
C SER A 364 -30.84 26.58 -77.33
N GLY A 365 -32.11 26.67 -76.93
CA GLY A 365 -32.52 26.61 -75.53
C GLY A 365 -32.20 25.28 -74.84
N LEU A 366 -32.37 24.14 -75.51
CA LEU A 366 -32.00 22.82 -74.98
C LEU A 366 -30.49 22.67 -74.81
N VAL A 367 -29.68 23.30 -75.67
CA VAL A 367 -28.22 23.31 -75.57
C VAL A 367 -27.76 24.12 -74.36
N VAL A 368 -28.38 25.28 -74.10
CA VAL A 368 -28.11 26.10 -72.90
C VAL A 368 -28.51 25.35 -71.63
N ALA A 369 -29.72 24.78 -71.58
CA ALA A 369 -30.18 23.99 -70.44
C ALA A 369 -29.30 22.76 -70.17
N PHE A 370 -28.81 22.08 -71.21
CA PHE A 370 -27.83 21.00 -71.06
C PHE A 370 -26.51 21.50 -70.45
N HIS A 371 -26.01 22.66 -70.89
CA HIS A 371 -24.75 23.22 -70.38
C HIS A 371 -24.87 23.62 -68.90
N GLU A 372 -25.99 24.24 -68.52
CA GLU A 372 -26.30 24.60 -67.14
C GLU A 372 -26.45 23.36 -66.23
N ALA A 373 -27.21 22.34 -66.68
CA ALA A 373 -27.35 21.08 -65.96
C ALA A 373 -26.01 20.33 -65.81
N LEU A 374 -25.15 20.36 -66.84
CA LEU A 374 -23.80 19.78 -66.79
C LEU A 374 -22.89 20.54 -65.82
N SER A 375 -22.95 21.87 -65.82
CA SER A 375 -22.19 22.73 -64.89
C SER A 375 -22.59 22.48 -63.44
N ASN A 376 -23.90 22.47 -63.16
CA ASN A 376 -24.45 22.17 -61.83
C ASN A 376 -24.06 20.76 -61.36
N LYS A 377 -24.07 19.76 -62.25
CA LYS A 377 -23.60 18.40 -61.92
C LYS A 377 -22.10 18.36 -61.65
N GLN A 378 -21.29 19.10 -62.42
CA GLN A 378 -19.85 19.19 -62.22
C GLN A 378 -19.52 19.85 -60.88
N GLU A 379 -20.25 20.89 -60.49
CA GLU A 379 -20.06 21.58 -59.21
C GLU A 379 -20.49 20.72 -58.01
N ALA A 380 -21.64 20.04 -58.09
CA ALA A 380 -22.06 19.07 -57.09
C ALA A 380 -21.04 17.92 -56.92
N LEU A 381 -20.44 17.43 -58.02
CA LEU A 381 -19.37 16.43 -57.96
C LEU A 381 -18.07 16.98 -57.35
N LYS A 382 -17.70 18.24 -57.61
CA LYS A 382 -16.55 18.90 -56.95
C LYS A 382 -16.77 19.03 -55.44
N GLN A 383 -17.96 19.45 -55.01
CA GLN A 383 -18.31 19.57 -53.59
C GLN A 383 -18.29 18.20 -52.90
N SER A 384 -18.90 17.17 -53.51
CA SER A 384 -18.85 15.79 -53.01
C SER A 384 -17.42 15.25 -52.92
N MET A 385 -16.55 15.55 -53.90
CA MET A 385 -15.13 15.19 -53.84
C MET A 385 -14.39 15.94 -52.70
N GLN A 386 -14.70 17.21 -52.44
CA GLN A 386 -14.12 17.96 -51.31
C GLN A 386 -14.56 17.37 -49.96
N GLN A 387 -15.86 17.11 -49.78
CA GLN A 387 -16.39 16.45 -48.59
C GLN A 387 -15.76 15.07 -48.36
N LEU A 388 -15.59 14.27 -49.42
CA LEU A 388 -14.93 12.96 -49.33
C LEU A 388 -13.44 13.09 -48.96
N LYS A 389 -12.73 14.11 -49.49
CA LYS A 389 -11.34 14.39 -49.10
C LYS A 389 -11.21 14.83 -47.65
N GLU A 390 -12.12 15.66 -47.15
CA GLU A 390 -12.16 16.07 -45.74
C GLU A 390 -12.50 14.88 -44.83
N SER A 391 -13.49 14.07 -45.19
CA SER A 391 -13.84 12.82 -44.50
C SER A 391 -12.64 11.87 -44.41
N ASN A 392 -12.00 11.56 -45.54
CA ASN A 392 -10.82 10.69 -45.56
C ASN A 392 -9.69 11.27 -44.72
N ARG A 393 -9.43 12.58 -44.79
CA ARG A 393 -8.42 13.24 -43.96
C ARG A 393 -8.73 13.12 -42.46
N THR A 394 -10.00 13.27 -42.06
CA THR A 394 -10.37 13.06 -40.65
C THR A 394 -10.21 11.61 -40.20
N GLN A 395 -10.45 10.64 -41.09
CA GLN A 395 -10.20 9.22 -40.83
C GLN A 395 -8.70 8.91 -40.75
N ASP A 396 -7.88 9.48 -41.63
CA ASP A 396 -6.41 9.34 -41.59
C ASP A 396 -5.83 9.95 -40.29
N ASP A 397 -6.32 11.14 -39.88
CA ASP A 397 -5.94 11.79 -38.62
C ASP A 397 -6.37 10.94 -37.39
N GLU A 398 -7.54 10.28 -37.44
CA GLU A 398 -8.03 9.39 -36.38
C GLU A 398 -7.23 8.07 -36.30
N VAL A 399 -6.98 7.43 -37.44
CA VAL A 399 -6.12 6.25 -37.55
C VAL A 399 -4.69 6.58 -37.09
N GLY A 400 -4.16 7.75 -37.43
CA GLY A 400 -2.87 8.24 -36.96
C GLY A 400 -2.79 8.32 -35.43
N ARG A 401 -3.81 8.88 -34.78
CA ARG A 401 -3.90 8.92 -33.30
C ARG A 401 -4.00 7.52 -32.69
N LEU A 402 -4.76 6.61 -33.29
CA LEU A 402 -4.87 5.23 -32.82
C LEU A 402 -3.53 4.48 -32.92
N ILE A 403 -2.79 4.67 -34.02
CA ILE A 403 -1.43 4.12 -34.20
C ILE A 403 -0.47 4.68 -33.13
N GLU A 404 -0.52 5.99 -32.84
CA GLU A 404 0.34 6.61 -31.82
C GLU A 404 -0.01 6.11 -30.40
N GLN A 405 -1.30 5.94 -30.08
CA GLN A 405 -1.75 5.32 -28.83
C GLN A 405 -1.26 3.87 -28.71
N VAL A 406 -1.44 3.04 -29.75
CA VAL A 406 -0.97 1.64 -29.74
C VAL A 406 0.56 1.55 -29.64
N SER A 407 1.30 2.46 -30.29
CA SER A 407 2.77 2.51 -30.22
C SER A 407 3.28 2.89 -28.83
N THR A 408 2.63 3.86 -28.16
CA THR A 408 2.97 4.24 -26.78
C THR A 408 2.60 3.16 -25.77
N GLU A 409 1.45 2.48 -25.92
CA GLU A 409 1.09 1.32 -25.10
C GLU A 409 2.07 0.14 -25.31
N SER A 410 2.40 -0.19 -26.55
CA SER A 410 3.34 -1.26 -26.89
C SER A 410 4.72 -0.99 -26.28
N SER A 411 5.21 0.25 -26.40
CA SER A 411 6.47 0.70 -25.80
C SER A 411 6.43 0.64 -24.26
N ARG A 412 5.30 0.98 -23.63
CA ARG A 412 5.09 0.83 -22.17
C ARG A 412 5.16 -0.64 -21.74
N VAL A 413 4.53 -1.54 -22.49
CA VAL A 413 4.51 -2.99 -22.21
C VAL A 413 5.90 -3.60 -22.42
N ALA A 414 6.62 -3.24 -23.50
CA ALA A 414 7.98 -3.71 -23.77
C ALA A 414 8.96 -3.31 -22.65
N ASN A 415 8.95 -2.05 -22.23
CA ASN A 415 9.76 -1.57 -21.11
C ASN A 415 9.40 -2.27 -19.79
N GLY A 416 8.11 -2.49 -19.54
CA GLY A 416 7.61 -3.25 -18.39
C GLY A 416 8.11 -4.71 -18.39
N LEU A 417 8.05 -5.39 -19.54
CA LEU A 417 8.54 -6.75 -19.72
C LEU A 417 10.05 -6.85 -19.47
N GLN A 418 10.84 -5.90 -19.98
CA GLN A 418 12.28 -5.85 -19.75
C GLN A 418 12.62 -5.71 -18.26
N MET A 419 11.94 -4.80 -17.54
CA MET A 419 12.11 -4.68 -16.08
C MET A 419 11.71 -5.97 -15.35
N LYS A 420 10.61 -6.62 -15.75
CA LYS A 420 10.17 -7.88 -15.14
C LYS A 420 11.14 -9.03 -15.39
N GLN A 421 11.72 -9.13 -16.59
CA GLN A 421 12.79 -10.10 -16.89
C GLN A 421 14.06 -9.86 -16.06
N GLN A 422 14.46 -8.59 -15.86
CA GLN A 422 15.59 -8.27 -14.98
C GLN A 422 15.31 -8.65 -13.52
N GLN A 423 14.10 -8.34 -13.02
CA GLN A 423 13.66 -8.74 -11.67
C GLN A 423 13.62 -10.26 -11.50
N ALA A 424 13.13 -11.00 -12.51
CA ALA A 424 13.11 -12.46 -12.51
C ALA A 424 14.53 -13.05 -12.43
N LYS A 425 15.46 -12.61 -13.29
CA LYS A 425 16.87 -13.05 -13.24
C LYS A 425 17.56 -12.72 -11.91
N GLN A 426 17.21 -11.59 -11.28
CA GLN A 426 17.72 -11.24 -9.96
C GLN A 426 17.16 -12.16 -8.87
N LYS A 427 15.87 -12.49 -8.91
CA LYS A 427 15.21 -13.42 -7.98
C LYS A 427 15.71 -14.85 -8.14
N GLU A 428 15.98 -15.28 -9.37
CA GLU A 428 16.53 -16.60 -9.68
C GLU A 428 17.95 -16.78 -9.12
N ARG A 429 18.81 -15.76 -9.24
CA ARG A 429 20.12 -15.71 -8.55
C ARG A 429 19.99 -15.75 -7.04
N GLN A 430 19.05 -15.01 -6.45
CA GLN A 430 18.77 -15.07 -5.00
C GLN A 430 18.31 -16.49 -4.58
N MET A 431 17.49 -17.15 -5.39
CA MET A 431 17.06 -18.53 -5.14
C MET A 431 18.21 -19.53 -5.21
N GLN A 432 19.13 -19.37 -6.17
CA GLN A 432 20.32 -20.22 -6.28
C GLN A 432 21.26 -20.03 -5.07
N GLN A 433 21.48 -18.78 -4.62
CA GLN A 433 22.25 -18.52 -3.40
C GLN A 433 21.59 -19.13 -2.16
N LEU A 434 20.28 -18.99 -2.00
CA LEU A 434 19.53 -19.61 -0.89
C LEU A 434 19.56 -21.14 -0.95
N ARG A 435 19.45 -21.76 -2.14
CA ARG A 435 19.61 -23.21 -2.30
C ARG A 435 21.01 -23.68 -1.89
N GLY A 436 22.06 -23.00 -2.36
CA GLY A 436 23.44 -23.33 -1.96
C GLY A 436 23.69 -23.15 -0.46
N GLN A 437 23.04 -22.18 0.19
CA GLN A 437 23.06 -22.03 1.65
C GLN A 437 22.31 -23.17 2.36
N VAL A 438 21.16 -23.60 1.85
CA VAL A 438 20.39 -24.73 2.40
C VAL A 438 21.14 -26.06 2.22
N GLU A 439 21.77 -26.28 1.07
CA GLU A 439 22.63 -27.44 0.80
C GLU A 439 23.88 -27.43 1.69
N GLY A 440 24.49 -26.26 1.93
CA GLY A 440 25.58 -26.08 2.89
C GLY A 440 25.15 -26.23 4.36
N CYS A 441 23.86 -26.03 4.67
CA CYS A 441 23.25 -26.31 5.97
C CYS A 441 22.65 -27.71 6.08
N ALA A 442 22.90 -28.61 5.12
CA ALA A 442 22.53 -30.02 5.25
C ALA A 442 23.36 -30.65 6.40
N VAL A 443 22.73 -30.77 7.57
CA VAL A 443 23.36 -31.32 8.77
C VAL A 443 23.84 -32.74 8.47
N SER A 444 25.17 -32.91 8.38
CA SER A 444 25.79 -34.22 8.21
C SER A 444 25.35 -35.12 9.36
N ARG A 445 25.12 -36.41 9.06
CA ARG A 445 24.71 -37.38 10.08
C ARG A 445 25.70 -37.46 11.24
N ALA A 446 26.99 -37.28 10.95
CA ALA A 446 28.05 -37.17 11.95
C ALA A 446 27.84 -36.02 12.97
N MET A 447 27.26 -34.89 12.55
CA MET A 447 26.96 -33.76 13.46
C MET A 447 25.77 -34.07 14.39
N LEU A 448 24.78 -34.84 13.91
CA LEU A 448 23.70 -35.34 14.75
C LEU A 448 24.20 -36.41 15.74
N ASP A 449 25.07 -37.30 15.28
CA ASP A 449 25.66 -38.34 16.12
C ASP A 449 26.56 -37.74 17.23
N ASP A 450 27.34 -36.68 16.92
CA ASP A 450 28.12 -35.92 17.92
C ASP A 450 27.23 -35.22 18.96
N ILE A 451 26.14 -34.57 18.53
CA ILE A 451 25.20 -33.90 19.45
C ILE A 451 24.52 -34.94 20.36
N ASN A 452 24.12 -36.09 19.83
CA ASN A 452 23.54 -37.18 20.61
C ASN A 452 24.56 -37.78 21.60
N ALA A 453 25.84 -37.91 21.21
CA ALA A 453 26.91 -38.35 22.11
C ALA A 453 27.16 -37.34 23.25
N GLN A 454 27.10 -36.04 22.97
CA GLN A 454 27.21 -34.98 23.98
C GLN A 454 26.02 -34.97 24.95
N ASP A 455 24.79 -35.15 24.47
CA ASP A 455 23.59 -35.26 25.31
C ASP A 455 23.65 -36.50 26.23
N ALA A 456 24.07 -37.65 25.71
CA ALA A 456 24.29 -38.86 26.49
C ALA A 456 25.37 -38.67 27.58
N ALA A 457 26.49 -38.03 27.25
CA ALA A 457 27.54 -37.70 28.21
C ALA A 457 27.03 -36.74 29.30
N CYS A 458 26.22 -35.74 28.94
CA CYS A 458 25.66 -34.78 29.87
C CYS A 458 24.70 -35.45 30.86
N LYS A 459 23.78 -36.30 30.39
CA LYS A 459 22.88 -37.11 31.23
C LYS A 459 23.65 -37.97 32.24
N ALA A 460 24.68 -38.68 31.79
CA ALA A 460 25.53 -39.49 32.66
C ALA A 460 26.29 -38.67 33.73
N THR A 461 26.57 -37.38 33.50
CA THR A 461 27.14 -36.50 34.55
C THR A 461 26.09 -36.03 35.55
N VAL A 462 24.85 -35.78 35.12
CA VAL A 462 23.73 -35.40 36.00
C VAL A 462 23.37 -36.55 36.94
N GLU A 463 23.26 -37.79 36.44
CA GLU A 463 22.98 -38.97 37.26
C GLU A 463 24.04 -39.17 38.34
N ARG A 464 25.34 -39.10 37.99
CA ARG A 464 26.44 -39.19 38.97
C ARG A 464 26.41 -38.06 40.01
N ALA A 465 25.92 -36.87 39.66
CA ALA A 465 25.77 -35.76 40.58
C ALA A 465 24.60 -36.00 41.56
N GLN A 466 23.48 -36.52 41.07
CA GLN A 466 22.34 -36.93 41.89
C GLN A 466 22.71 -38.09 42.85
N ASP A 467 23.45 -39.09 42.37
CA ASP A 467 23.96 -40.20 43.17
C ASP A 467 24.89 -39.72 44.31
N LYS A 468 25.75 -38.72 44.02
CA LYS A 468 26.56 -38.04 45.05
C LYS A 468 25.71 -37.27 46.05
N LEU A 469 24.66 -36.58 45.59
CA LEU A 469 23.76 -35.81 46.44
C LEU A 469 23.03 -36.71 47.44
N GLN A 470 22.50 -37.86 46.98
CA GLN A 470 21.84 -38.85 47.83
C GLN A 470 22.80 -39.46 48.87
N ARG A 471 24.06 -39.76 48.48
CA ARG A 471 25.05 -40.34 49.40
C ARG A 471 25.54 -39.36 50.48
N LEU A 472 25.45 -38.05 50.25
CA LEU A 472 25.94 -37.04 51.21
C LEU A 472 24.98 -36.79 52.38
N ASN A 473 23.75 -37.31 52.33
CA ASN A 473 22.80 -37.37 53.46
C ASN A 473 22.61 -36.01 54.21
N LEU A 474 22.68 -34.91 53.46
CA LEU A 474 22.79 -33.54 53.97
C LEU A 474 21.58 -33.13 54.82
N ASP A 475 20.40 -33.66 54.51
CA ASP A 475 19.17 -33.41 55.28
C ASP A 475 19.30 -33.88 56.74
N ALA A 476 20.05 -34.96 56.99
CA ALA A 476 20.32 -35.45 58.34
C ALA A 476 21.33 -34.57 59.11
N GLU A 477 22.29 -33.94 58.42
CA GLU A 477 23.18 -32.95 59.03
C GLU A 477 22.46 -31.62 59.30
N VAL A 478 21.62 -31.17 58.36
CA VAL A 478 20.78 -29.97 58.54
C VAL A 478 19.84 -30.15 59.72
N ALA A 479 19.14 -31.28 59.82
CA ALA A 479 18.28 -31.59 60.96
C ALA A 479 19.04 -31.56 62.31
N LYS A 480 20.25 -32.13 62.38
CA LYS A 480 21.12 -32.06 63.57
C LYS A 480 21.57 -30.65 63.93
N ARG A 481 21.81 -29.77 62.94
CA ARG A 481 22.16 -28.37 63.19
C ARG A 481 20.94 -27.53 63.59
N GLN A 482 19.75 -27.86 63.06
CA GLN A 482 18.48 -27.25 63.47
C GLN A 482 18.20 -27.49 64.96
N THR A 483 18.28 -28.74 65.43
CA THR A 483 18.03 -29.06 66.85
C THR A 483 19.05 -28.43 67.80
N ALA A 484 20.33 -28.38 67.40
CA ALA A 484 21.36 -27.69 68.17
C ALA A 484 21.11 -26.16 68.26
N LEU A 485 20.56 -25.55 67.21
CA LEU A 485 20.17 -24.14 67.21
C LEU A 485 19.00 -23.88 68.19
N ASP A 486 17.98 -24.74 68.17
CA ASP A 486 16.81 -24.62 69.06
C ASP A 486 17.19 -24.76 70.54
N GLU A 487 18.12 -25.67 70.87
CA GLU A 487 18.67 -25.78 72.23
C GLU A 487 19.41 -24.51 72.68
N LEU A 488 20.23 -23.93 71.80
CA LEU A 488 20.95 -22.69 72.09
C LEU A 488 19.99 -21.51 72.27
N GLN A 489 18.91 -21.43 71.47
CA GLN A 489 17.88 -20.41 71.64
C GLN A 489 17.13 -20.57 72.99
N ARG A 490 16.81 -21.80 73.41
CA ARG A 490 16.22 -22.06 74.74
C ARG A 490 17.16 -21.67 75.88
N LYS A 491 18.46 -21.99 75.79
CA LYS A 491 19.46 -21.56 76.78
C LYS A 491 19.57 -20.03 76.85
N ALA A 492 19.56 -19.35 75.70
CA ALA A 492 19.59 -17.90 75.63
C ALA A 492 18.34 -17.22 76.20
N SER A 493 17.14 -17.82 76.06
CA SER A 493 15.92 -17.27 76.65
C SER A 493 15.86 -17.44 78.17
N ALA A 494 16.34 -18.57 78.69
CA ALA A 494 16.45 -18.80 80.14
C ALA A 494 17.41 -17.79 80.80
N LEU A 495 18.61 -17.59 80.24
CA LEU A 495 19.59 -16.62 80.75
C LEU A 495 19.07 -15.17 80.69
N ARG A 496 18.23 -14.82 79.70
CA ARG A 496 17.57 -13.51 79.65
C ARG A 496 16.56 -13.34 80.78
N GLN A 497 15.72 -14.35 81.05
CA GLN A 497 14.79 -14.30 82.19
C GLN A 497 15.53 -14.23 83.55
N GLU A 498 16.66 -14.91 83.69
CA GLU A 498 17.48 -14.85 84.90
C GLU A 498 18.10 -13.46 85.09
N ARG A 499 18.67 -12.88 84.04
CA ARG A 499 19.13 -11.48 84.03
C ARG A 499 18.02 -10.53 84.46
N ASP A 500 16.82 -10.67 83.89
CA ASP A 500 15.71 -9.75 84.17
C ASP A 500 15.23 -9.87 85.63
N LYS A 501 15.23 -11.07 86.21
CA LYS A 501 15.02 -11.29 87.65
C LYS A 501 16.09 -10.61 88.50
N LEU A 502 17.36 -10.71 88.12
CA LEU A 502 18.48 -10.05 88.81
C LEU A 502 18.39 -8.51 88.72
N THR A 503 17.95 -7.96 87.59
CA THR A 503 17.69 -6.51 87.45
C THR A 503 16.59 -6.05 88.39
N VAL A 504 15.46 -6.76 88.47
CA VAL A 504 14.38 -6.46 89.43
C VAL A 504 14.86 -6.56 90.89
N ALA A 505 15.71 -7.55 91.21
CA ALA A 505 16.30 -7.65 92.55
C ALA A 505 17.26 -6.47 92.87
N ALA A 506 18.03 -6.00 91.89
CA ALA A 506 18.91 -4.84 92.03
C ALA A 506 18.13 -3.52 92.19
N GLU A 507 17.00 -3.36 91.49
CA GLU A 507 16.06 -2.26 91.71
C GLU A 507 15.44 -2.31 93.12
N GLY A 508 15.10 -3.51 93.61
CA GLY A 508 14.66 -3.72 95.00
C GLY A 508 15.72 -3.30 96.01
N ALA A 509 16.96 -3.74 95.82
CA ALA A 509 18.09 -3.41 96.71
C ALA A 509 18.42 -1.91 96.71
N THR A 510 18.36 -1.24 95.56
CA THR A 510 18.57 0.22 95.49
C THR A 510 17.43 1.01 96.14
N ARG A 511 16.16 0.62 95.97
CA ARG A 511 15.04 1.20 96.74
C ARG A 511 15.20 1.01 98.25
N LEU A 512 15.64 -0.18 98.67
CA LEU A 512 15.85 -0.50 100.10
C LEU A 512 17.03 0.31 100.69
N ARG A 513 18.10 0.54 99.92
CA ARG A 513 19.20 1.45 100.29
C ARG A 513 18.72 2.90 100.46
N ILE A 514 17.89 3.40 99.55
CA ILE A 514 17.31 4.76 99.66
C ILE A 514 16.42 4.85 100.91
N LYS A 515 15.55 3.86 101.15
CA LYS A 515 14.72 3.76 102.36
C LYS A 515 15.55 3.75 103.65
N ASN A 516 16.68 3.03 103.68
CA ASN A 516 17.57 3.04 104.85
C ASN A 516 18.25 4.39 105.06
N GLN A 517 18.59 5.12 103.99
CA GLN A 517 19.09 6.50 104.10
C GLN A 517 18.01 7.47 104.60
N GLU A 518 16.76 7.33 104.16
CA GLU A 518 15.61 8.08 104.71
C GLU A 518 15.41 7.79 106.20
N ILE A 519 15.52 6.53 106.63
CA ILE A 519 15.40 6.13 108.04
C ILE A 519 16.53 6.75 108.87
N LEU A 520 17.80 6.65 108.44
CA LEU A 520 18.93 7.27 109.14
C LEU A 520 18.76 8.79 109.28
N ALA A 521 18.33 9.48 108.21
CA ALA A 521 18.04 10.92 108.26
C ALA A 521 16.88 11.26 109.21
N LYS A 522 15.84 10.40 109.27
CA LYS A 522 14.74 10.53 110.24
C LYS A 522 15.20 10.29 111.68
N GLU A 523 16.07 9.31 111.92
CA GLU A 523 16.65 9.08 113.25
C GLU A 523 17.54 10.23 113.71
N GLU A 524 18.34 10.83 112.81
CA GLU A 524 19.11 12.04 113.13
C GLU A 524 18.20 13.22 113.43
N GLN A 525 17.11 13.42 112.67
CA GLN A 525 16.09 14.43 112.98
C GLN A 525 15.47 14.21 114.36
N VAL A 526 15.12 12.97 114.71
CA VAL A 526 14.60 12.62 116.04
C VAL A 526 15.65 12.86 117.14
N ARG A 527 16.91 12.45 116.93
CA ARG A 527 18.01 12.72 117.87
C ARG A 527 18.25 14.22 118.05
N ALA A 528 18.21 15.02 116.98
CA ALA A 528 18.35 16.48 117.04
C ALA A 528 17.18 17.13 117.79
N LEU A 529 15.94 16.69 117.56
CA LEU A 529 14.76 17.16 118.29
C LEU A 529 14.79 16.79 119.79
N LEU A 530 15.27 15.60 120.12
CA LEU A 530 15.48 15.15 121.51
C LEU A 530 16.59 15.95 122.19
N ALA A 531 17.72 16.19 121.51
CA ALA A 531 18.81 17.02 122.03
C ALA A 531 18.37 18.47 122.27
N SER A 532 17.69 19.09 121.29
CA SER A 532 17.17 20.47 121.37
C SER A 532 16.16 20.66 122.52
N ASN A 533 15.36 19.64 122.83
CA ASN A 533 14.37 19.69 123.91
C ASN A 533 14.83 19.00 125.21
N ARG A 534 16.09 18.53 125.30
CA ARG A 534 16.58 17.75 126.44
C ARG A 534 16.41 18.47 127.77
N THR A 535 16.77 19.76 127.84
CA THR A 535 16.60 20.58 129.04
C THR A 535 15.15 20.75 129.48
N LYS A 536 14.20 20.80 128.54
CA LYS A 536 12.75 20.85 128.84
C LYS A 536 12.24 19.50 129.35
N LEU A 537 12.73 18.40 128.76
CA LEU A 537 12.36 17.04 129.15
C LEU A 537 12.93 16.65 130.51
N ASP A 538 14.19 16.97 130.80
CA ASP A 538 14.80 16.72 132.11
C ASP A 538 14.10 17.50 133.24
N ASN A 539 13.66 18.74 132.96
CA ASN A 539 12.85 19.54 133.88
C ASN A 539 11.40 19.03 134.09
N LEU A 540 10.90 18.19 133.17
CA LEU A 540 9.53 17.67 133.21
C LEU A 540 9.48 16.23 133.76
N LEU A 541 10.52 15.43 133.52
CA LEU A 541 10.66 14.04 133.97
C LEU A 541 11.49 13.88 135.25
N GLY A 542 12.18 14.93 135.72
CA GLY A 542 13.01 14.91 136.93
C GLY A 542 14.35 14.19 136.78
N THR A 543 14.75 13.85 135.55
CA THR A 543 15.96 13.09 135.22
C THR A 543 17.22 13.94 135.25
N ARG A 544 17.70 14.30 136.45
CA ARG A 544 19.03 14.93 136.61
C ARG A 544 20.15 13.95 136.20
N GLY A 545 20.54 13.97 134.92
CA GLY A 545 21.75 13.32 134.42
C GLY A 545 21.67 11.80 134.18
N LYS A 546 20.48 11.24 133.94
CA LYS A 546 20.31 9.88 133.40
C LYS A 546 19.91 9.92 131.93
N ASP A 547 20.12 8.83 131.21
CA ASP A 547 19.73 8.73 129.80
C ASP A 547 18.21 8.82 129.64
N LEU A 548 17.77 9.48 128.56
CA LEU A 548 16.35 9.57 128.24
C LEU A 548 15.82 8.18 127.84
N PRO A 549 14.61 7.81 128.28
CA PRO A 549 13.98 6.56 127.88
C PRO A 549 13.73 6.54 126.36
N GLN A 550 13.61 5.33 125.79
CA GLN A 550 13.36 5.14 124.36
C GLN A 550 12.11 5.93 123.87
N PRO A 551 12.10 6.43 122.62
CA PRO A 551 11.06 7.32 122.09
C PRO A 551 9.62 6.85 122.35
N ASP A 552 9.36 5.56 122.19
CA ASP A 552 8.03 4.95 122.35
C ASP A 552 7.49 5.05 123.79
N ARG A 553 8.37 5.04 124.80
CA ARG A 553 8.02 5.23 126.22
C ARG A 553 8.06 6.68 126.65
N LEU A 554 8.74 7.55 125.90
CA LEU A 554 8.92 8.96 126.20
C LEU A 554 7.58 9.72 126.18
N LYS A 555 6.68 9.39 125.24
CA LYS A 555 5.32 9.93 125.18
C LYS A 555 4.50 9.59 126.43
N VAL A 556 4.45 8.31 126.80
CA VAL A 556 3.67 7.83 127.96
C VAL A 556 4.18 8.42 129.27
N LEU A 557 5.51 8.52 129.44
CA LEU A 557 6.11 9.11 130.63
C LEU A 557 5.90 10.63 130.71
N ALA A 558 5.93 11.34 129.57
CA ALA A 558 5.60 12.76 129.51
C ALA A 558 4.11 13.01 129.84
N GLU A 559 3.19 12.20 129.31
CA GLU A 559 1.76 12.27 129.63
C GLU A 559 1.49 12.00 131.12
N GLN A 560 2.16 11.00 131.72
CA GLN A 560 2.09 10.72 133.16
C GLN A 560 2.68 11.85 134.02
N ALA A 561 3.79 12.47 133.61
CA ALA A 561 4.39 13.58 134.33
C ALA A 561 3.56 14.86 134.24
N VAL A 562 2.94 15.14 133.09
CA VAL A 562 1.94 16.22 132.93
C VAL A 562 0.71 15.94 133.78
N ALA A 563 0.22 14.69 133.83
CA ALA A 563 -0.88 14.31 134.71
C ALA A 563 -0.54 14.54 136.19
N ARG A 564 0.65 14.14 136.66
CA ARG A 564 1.12 14.40 138.03
C ARG A 564 1.19 15.90 138.35
N LYS A 565 1.83 16.70 137.50
CA LYS A 565 1.86 18.17 137.70
C LYS A 565 0.46 18.80 137.66
N LYS A 566 -0.46 18.26 136.86
CA LYS A 566 -1.85 18.71 136.84
C LYS A 566 -2.57 18.37 138.16
N THR A 567 -2.35 17.19 138.73
CA THR A 567 -2.89 16.86 140.07
C THR A 567 -2.24 17.65 141.19
N GLU A 568 -0.95 17.98 141.11
CA GLU A 568 -0.27 18.87 142.07
C GLU A 568 -0.82 20.31 142.00
N LEU A 569 -1.04 20.85 140.79
CA LEU A 569 -1.69 22.16 140.59
C LEU A 569 -3.16 22.17 141.04
N GLN A 570 -3.88 21.06 140.92
CA GLN A 570 -5.25 20.91 141.41
C GLN A 570 -5.34 20.63 142.92
N ALA A 571 -4.21 20.42 143.61
CA ALA A 571 -4.12 20.30 145.07
C ALA A 571 -3.46 21.55 145.72
N SER A 572 -3.14 22.57 144.93
CA SER A 572 -2.57 23.86 145.37
C SER A 572 -3.57 25.02 145.19
N HIS A 573 -4.84 24.68 145.02
CA HIS A 573 -6.04 25.53 145.06
C HIS A 573 -7.09 24.83 145.93
#